data_AF-A0A1G6TLG2-F1
#
_entry.id   AF-A0A1G6TLG2-F1
#
_cell.length_a   1.000
_cell.length_b   1.000
_cell.length_c   1.000
_cell.angle_alpha   90.00
_cell.angle_beta   90.00
_cell.angle_gamma   90.00
#
_symmetry.space_group_name_H-M   'P 1'
#
loop_
_entity.id
_entity.type
_entity.pdbx_description
1 polymer ?
#
loop_
_entity_poly.entity_id
_entity_poly.type
_entity_poly.pdbx_seq_one_letter_code
_entity_poly.pdbx_strand_id
1 'polypeptide(L)' 'MSVLQSRFRIVRDRWERRNPRSSSIRARLAALEEEAQENRQLNRRIAELTDVVTELLIPLSERDEERVAEVLKAYRAGQI' A
#
# COMPACT_ATOMS: atom_id res chain seq x y z
N MET A 1 31.72 -32.68 16.25
CA MET A 1 31.20 -31.31 16.42
C MET A 1 29.68 -31.30 16.25
N SER A 2 28.87 -31.40 17.32
CA SER A 2 27.39 -31.20 17.18
C SER A 2 26.60 -31.05 18.50
N VAL A 3 27.17 -31.36 19.67
CA VAL A 3 26.44 -31.22 20.96
C VAL A 3 26.25 -29.74 21.37
N LEU A 4 27.18 -28.86 20.96
CA LEU A 4 27.12 -27.42 21.23
C LEU A 4 26.01 -26.71 20.42
N GLN A 5 25.81 -27.08 19.15
CA GLN A 5 24.71 -26.54 18.34
C GLN A 5 23.33 -26.99 18.87
N SER A 6 23.23 -28.23 19.35
CA SER A 6 21.99 -28.79 19.91
C SER A 6 21.57 -28.09 21.21
N ARG A 7 22.52 -27.75 22.11
CA ARG A 7 22.21 -27.00 23.34
C ARG A 7 21.83 -25.55 23.06
N PHE A 8 22.44 -24.91 22.05
CA PHE A 8 22.09 -23.54 21.64
C PHE A 8 20.64 -23.43 21.15
N ARG A 9 20.15 -24.42 20.40
CA ARG A 9 18.76 -24.43 19.92
C ARG A 9 17.75 -24.49 21.07
N ILE A 10 18.02 -25.30 22.09
CA ILE A 10 17.13 -25.46 23.26
C ILE A 10 17.04 -24.17 24.09
N VAL A 11 18.17 -23.47 24.25
CA VAL A 11 18.19 -22.19 24.97
C VAL A 11 17.40 -21.14 24.20
N ARG A 12 17.58 -21.04 22.87
CA ARG A 12 16.83 -20.09 22.02
C ARG A 12 15.31 -20.37 22.05
N ASP A 13 14.90 -21.62 21.86
CA ASP A 13 13.49 -22.06 21.95
C ASP A 13 12.86 -21.76 23.31
N ARG A 14 13.66 -21.78 24.39
CA ARG A 14 13.20 -21.49 25.75
C ARG A 14 13.00 -20.00 25.97
N TRP A 15 13.81 -19.15 25.34
CA TRP A 15 13.66 -17.69 25.38
C TRP A 15 12.46 -17.22 24.55
N GLU A 16 12.23 -17.81 23.37
CA GLU A 16 11.05 -17.51 22.54
C GLU A 16 9.73 -17.89 23.23
N ARG A 17 9.69 -19.05 23.91
CA ARG A 17 8.52 -19.47 24.71
C ARG A 17 8.22 -18.56 25.89
N ARG A 18 9.22 -17.89 26.46
CA ARG A 18 9.05 -17.00 27.62
C ARG A 18 8.60 -15.59 27.28
N ASN A 19 8.77 -15.15 26.02
CA ASN A 19 8.44 -13.79 25.61
C ASN A 19 7.48 -13.73 24.39
N PRO A 20 6.28 -14.35 24.48
CA PRO A 20 5.30 -14.39 23.39
C PRO A 20 4.82 -13.00 22.96
N ARG A 21 4.92 -12.00 23.85
CA ARG A 21 4.64 -10.60 23.51
C ARG A 21 5.62 -10.04 22.48
N SER A 22 6.90 -10.44 22.53
CA SER A 22 7.89 -9.93 21.59
C SER A 22 7.73 -10.52 20.18
N SER A 23 7.37 -11.80 20.08
CA SER A 23 7.04 -12.41 18.78
C SER A 23 5.72 -11.86 18.23
N SER A 24 4.71 -11.65 19.08
CA SER A 24 3.45 -11.02 18.64
C SER A 24 3.63 -9.56 18.21
N ILE A 25 4.51 -8.80 18.88
CA ILE A 25 4.82 -7.42 18.49
C ILE A 25 5.52 -7.40 17.12
N ARG A 26 6.50 -8.27 16.89
CA ARG A 26 7.18 -8.35 15.58
C ARG A 26 6.21 -8.75 14.46
N ALA A 27 5.33 -9.71 14.70
CA ALA A 27 4.32 -10.11 13.72
C ALA A 27 3.33 -8.97 13.41
N ARG A 28 2.85 -8.27 14.45
CA ARG A 28 1.97 -7.10 14.26
C ARG A 28 2.67 -5.94 13.57
N LEU A 29 3.94 -5.71 13.88
CA LEU A 29 4.74 -4.68 13.22
C LEU A 29 4.90 -4.99 11.73
N ALA A 30 5.22 -6.25 11.37
CA ALA A 30 5.33 -6.66 9.98
C ALA A 30 4.01 -6.47 9.20
N ALA A 31 2.88 -6.83 9.81
CA ALA A 31 1.55 -6.60 9.19
C ALA A 31 1.27 -5.09 9.01
N LEU A 32 1.57 -4.27 10.02
CA LEU A 32 1.41 -2.81 9.91
C LEU A 32 2.37 -2.18 8.90
N GLU A 33 3.58 -2.71 8.76
CA GLU A 33 4.54 -2.28 7.74
C GLU A 33 4.04 -2.58 6.33
N GLU A 34 3.46 -3.76 6.12
CA GLU A 34 2.81 -4.17 4.86
C GLU A 34 1.63 -3.24 4.53
N GLU A 35 0.69 -3.05 5.47
CA GLU A 35 -0.45 -2.13 5.30
C GLU A 35 0.02 -0.69 5.02
N ALA A 36 1.07 -0.22 5.70
CA ALA A 36 1.63 1.11 5.46
C ALA A 36 2.26 1.23 4.06
N GLN A 37 2.88 0.16 3.56
CA GLN A 37 3.43 0.13 2.20
C GLN A 37 2.33 0.18 1.14
N GLU A 38 1.25 -0.57 1.34
CA GLU A 38 0.06 -0.49 0.48
C GLU A 38 -0.55 0.91 0.49
N ASN A 39 -0.71 1.51 1.68
CA ASN A 39 -1.26 2.86 1.84
C ASN A 39 -0.41 3.90 1.08
N ARG A 40 0.93 3.81 1.15
CA ARG A 40 1.84 4.68 0.37
C ARG A 40 1.66 4.50 -1.14
N GLN A 41 1.46 3.27 -1.61
CA GLN A 41 1.24 3.00 -3.03
C GLN A 41 -0.10 3.59 -3.49
N LEU A 42 -1.16 3.45 -2.69
CA LEU A 42 -2.47 4.03 -2.95
C LEU A 42 -2.42 5.55 -2.97
N ASN A 43 -1.78 6.18 -1.98
CA ASN A 43 -1.64 7.64 -1.93
C ASN A 43 -0.88 8.18 -3.14
N ARG A 44 0.11 7.45 -3.67
CA ARG A 44 0.80 7.84 -4.91
C ARG A 44 -0.15 7.84 -6.10
N ARG A 45 -0.96 6.79 -6.26
CA ARG A 45 -1.98 6.72 -7.33
C ARG A 45 -3.03 7.81 -7.18
N ILE A 46 -3.45 8.12 -5.95
CA ILE A 46 -4.39 9.21 -5.67
C ILE A 46 -3.78 10.55 -6.07
N ALA A 47 -2.51 10.79 -5.74
CA ALA A 47 -1.81 12.01 -6.15
C ALA A 47 -1.73 12.12 -7.67
N GLU A 48 -1.33 11.04 -8.37
CA GLU A 48 -1.31 10.99 -9.85
C GLU A 48 -2.69 11.29 -10.45
N LEU A 49 -3.75 10.69 -9.91
CA LEU A 49 -5.12 10.95 -10.36
C LEU A 49 -5.55 12.39 -10.05
N THR A 50 -5.14 12.93 -8.91
CA THR A 50 -5.45 14.32 -8.52
C THR A 50 -4.74 15.30 -9.44
N ASP A 51 -3.50 15.01 -9.85
CA ASP A 51 -2.76 15.81 -10.82
C ASP A 51 -3.47 15.81 -12.18
N VAL A 52 -3.88 14.63 -12.67
CA VAL A 52 -4.68 14.51 -13.92
C VAL A 52 -5.99 15.27 -13.81
N VAL A 53 -6.74 15.11 -12.71
CA VAL A 53 -7.98 15.85 -12.49
C VAL A 53 -7.71 17.35 -12.45
N THR A 54 -6.64 17.79 -11.79
CA THR A 54 -6.26 19.21 -11.72
C THR A 54 -5.89 19.77 -13.09
N GLU A 55 -5.19 19.01 -13.93
CA GLU A 55 -4.90 19.36 -15.32
C GLU A 55 -6.17 19.40 -16.17
N LEU A 56 -7.14 18.53 -15.89
CA LEU A 56 -8.46 18.56 -16.52
C LEU A 56 -9.33 19.72 -16.01
N LEU A 57 -9.03 20.27 -14.83
CA LEU A 57 -9.71 21.42 -14.21
C LEU A 57 -9.15 22.78 -14.69
N ILE A 58 -8.24 22.83 -15.66
CA ILE A 58 -7.99 24.03 -16.50
C ILE A 58 -9.35 24.54 -17.04
N PRO A 59 -9.64 25.86 -16.96
CA PRO A 59 -10.92 26.35 -16.49
C PRO A 59 -12.13 25.76 -17.22
N LEU A 60 -13.03 25.17 -16.43
CA LEU A 60 -14.41 24.85 -16.84
C LEU A 60 -15.15 26.07 -17.41
N SER A 61 -14.68 27.29 -17.14
CA SER A 61 -15.22 28.53 -17.69
C SER A 61 -14.84 28.80 -19.16
N GLU A 62 -13.92 28.03 -19.75
CA GLU A 62 -13.45 28.19 -21.14
C GLU A 62 -13.65 26.94 -22.02
N ARG A 63 -14.24 25.85 -21.50
CA ARG A 63 -14.39 24.60 -22.25
C ARG A 63 -15.79 24.41 -22.85
N ASP A 64 -15.76 24.10 -24.14
CA ASP A 64 -16.86 23.58 -24.94
C ASP A 64 -17.48 22.33 -24.26
N GLU A 65 -18.68 22.50 -23.68
CA GLU A 65 -19.40 21.47 -22.94
C GLU A 65 -19.67 20.21 -23.77
N GLU A 66 -19.82 20.36 -25.08
CA GLU A 66 -20.13 19.27 -26.01
C GLU A 66 -18.95 18.29 -26.10
N ARG A 67 -17.72 18.82 -26.17
CA ARG A 67 -16.48 18.03 -26.22
C ARG A 67 -16.25 17.24 -24.94
N VAL A 68 -16.61 17.79 -23.78
CA VAL A 68 -16.48 17.12 -22.48
C VAL A 68 -17.46 15.95 -22.37
N ALA A 69 -18.70 16.14 -22.82
CA ALA A 69 -19.72 15.09 -22.80
C ALA A 69 -19.30 13.86 -23.64
N GLU A 70 -18.67 14.08 -24.80
CA GLU A 70 -18.14 13.02 -25.66
C GLU A 70 -17.03 12.20 -24.98
N VAL A 71 -16.03 12.87 -24.39
CA VAL A 71 -14.90 12.20 -23.73
C VAL A 71 -15.37 11.40 -22.52
N LEU A 72 -16.28 11.96 -21.70
CA LEU A 72 -16.87 11.24 -20.57
C LEU A 72 -17.72 10.05 -21.01
N LYS A 73 -18.34 10.10 -22.19
CA LYS A 73 -19.07 8.97 -22.76
C LYS A 73 -18.11 7.85 -23.19
N ALA A 74 -16.99 8.20 -23.82
CA ALA A 74 -15.97 7.24 -24.24
C ALA A 74 -15.25 6.57 -23.05
N TYR A 75 -14.92 7.33 -21.99
CA TYR A 75 -14.37 6.76 -20.76
C TYR A 75 -15.35 5.79 -20.08
N ARG A 76 -16.63 6.16 -19.96
CA ARG A 76 -17.67 5.27 -19.40
C ARG A 76 -17.91 4.01 -20.25
N ALA A 77 -17.64 4.09 -21.54
CA ALA A 77 -17.67 2.95 -22.45
C ALA A 77 -16.38 2.10 -22.42
N GLY A 78 -15.36 2.50 -21.65
CA GLY A 78 -14.08 1.80 -21.55
C GLY A 78 -13.19 1.91 -22.79
N GLN A 79 -13.36 2.98 -23.57
CA GLN A 79 -12.70 3.17 -24.88
C GLN A 79 -11.51 4.14 -24.82
N ILE A 80 -11.12 4.57 -23.61
CA ILE A 80 -9.95 5.40 -23.31
C ILE A 80 -9.27 4.80 -22.09
#